data_AF-A0A932CT64-F1
#
_entry.id   AF-A0A932CT64-F1
#
_cell.length_a   1.000
_cell.length_b   1.000
_cell.length_c   1.000
_cell.angle_alpha   90.00
_cell.angle_beta   90.00
_cell.angle_gamma   90.00
#
_symmetry.space_group_name_H-M   'P 1'
#
loop_
_entity.id
_entity.type
_entity.pdbx_description
1 polymer ?
#
loop_
_entity_poly.entity_id
_entity_poly.type
_entity_poly.pdbx_seq_one_letter_code
_entity_poly.pdbx_strand_id
1 'polypeptide(L)'
;MTYARERWPNEGLVHATGEWVEETVDCGLVGSTSVAVGSREEVHVAYAFRELAVGAEWHHRYATNAAGTWRIEEVDRATSPDWQDAHSIAIALDADGRVHVAYIHPDGLRHAVSDLARPKMA
;
A
#
# COMPACT_ATOMS: atom_id res chain seq x y z
N MET A 1 34.94 -10.60 36.18
CA MET A 1 34.62 -9.85 34.93
C MET A 1 33.19 -10.18 34.58
N THR A 2 32.26 -9.27 34.87
CA THR A 2 30.83 -9.46 34.61
C THR A 2 30.45 -8.41 33.59
N TYR A 3 30.05 -8.85 32.39
CA TYR A 3 29.58 -7.96 31.34
C TYR A 3 28.18 -7.48 31.72
N ALA A 4 28.01 -6.17 31.92
CA ALA A 4 26.69 -5.57 32.01
C ALA A 4 26.08 -5.58 30.60
N ARG A 5 24.92 -6.24 30.43
CA ARG A 5 24.10 -6.08 29.23
C ARG A 5 23.38 -4.75 29.36
N GLU A 6 23.86 -3.73 28.67
CA GLU A 6 23.12 -2.48 28.49
C GLU A 6 21.81 -2.80 27.76
N ARG A 7 20.72 -2.75 28.52
CA ARG A 7 19.35 -2.76 28.01
C ARG A 7 19.08 -1.34 27.56
N TRP A 8 19.12 -1.09 26.25
CA TRP A 8 18.69 0.19 25.70
C TRP A 8 17.25 0.47 26.16
N PRO A 9 16.99 1.54 26.94
CA PRO A 9 15.63 1.90 27.30
C PRO A 9 14.94 2.41 26.04
N ASN A 10 13.71 1.94 25.80
CA ASN A 10 12.84 2.35 24.69
C ASN A 10 12.36 3.81 24.91
N GLU A 11 13.28 4.77 24.96
CA GLU A 11 12.99 6.19 25.15
C GLU A 11 12.33 6.75 23.89
N GLY A 12 11.00 6.64 23.81
CA GLY A 12 10.18 7.28 22.78
C GLY A 12 9.31 6.35 21.93
N LEU A 13 9.42 5.02 22.10
CA LEU A 13 8.51 4.09 21.41
C LEU A 13 7.19 4.00 22.19
N VAL A 14 6.17 4.73 21.71
CA VAL A 14 4.80 4.58 22.21
C VAL A 14 4.16 3.39 21.49
N HIS A 15 3.86 2.32 22.23
CA HIS A 15 3.01 1.26 21.71
C HIS A 15 1.56 1.73 21.78
N ALA A 16 0.80 1.58 20.68
CA ALA A 16 -0.63 1.72 20.75
C ALA A 16 -1.20 0.72 21.78
N THR A 17 -2.00 1.20 22.71
CA THR A 17 -2.72 0.36 23.67
C THR A 17 -4.01 -0.14 23.01
N GLY A 18 -4.21 -1.45 22.88
CA GLY A 18 -5.41 -2.03 22.25
C GLY A 18 -5.20 -3.48 21.81
N GLU A 19 -6.28 -4.14 21.40
CA GLU A 19 -6.22 -5.44 20.71
C GLU A 19 -6.10 -5.21 19.20
N TRP A 20 -5.29 -6.04 18.52
CA TRP A 20 -5.22 -6.03 17.07
C TRP A 20 -6.50 -6.64 16.48
N VAL A 21 -7.14 -5.93 15.56
CA VAL A 21 -8.24 -6.44 14.74
C VAL A 21 -7.71 -6.70 13.34
N GLU A 22 -7.93 -7.91 12.84
CA GLU A 22 -7.44 -8.34 11.54
C GLU A 22 -8.60 -8.51 10.56
N GLU A 23 -8.39 -8.11 9.32
CA GLU A 23 -9.29 -8.37 8.21
C GLU A 23 -8.50 -8.62 6.92
N THR A 24 -9.09 -9.37 5.98
CA THR A 24 -8.49 -9.61 4.66
C THR A 24 -9.03 -8.60 3.66
N VAL A 25 -8.14 -7.78 3.08
CA VAL A 25 -8.49 -6.74 2.10
C VAL A 25 -8.56 -7.28 0.67
N ASP A 26 -7.56 -8.08 0.25
CA ASP A 26 -7.45 -8.67 -1.09
C ASP A 26 -6.86 -10.08 -0.98
N CYS A 27 -7.12 -10.95 -1.96
CA CYS A 27 -6.64 -12.33 -1.99
C CYS A 27 -5.84 -12.63 -3.27
N GLY A 28 -4.57 -12.99 -3.08
CA GLY A 28 -3.61 -13.24 -4.15
C GLY A 28 -2.19 -13.25 -3.61
N LEU A 29 -1.19 -13.13 -4.48
CA LEU A 29 0.17 -12.83 -4.04
C LEU A 29 0.27 -11.32 -3.82
N VAL A 30 0.51 -10.92 -2.57
CA VAL A 30 0.65 -9.53 -2.17
C VAL A 30 2.05 -9.31 -1.62
N GLY A 31 2.63 -8.15 -1.90
CA GLY A 31 3.77 -7.65 -1.14
C GLY A 31 3.96 -6.16 -1.38
N SER A 32 5.11 -5.62 -0.95
CA SER A 32 5.45 -4.19 -1.06
C SER A 32 4.25 -3.33 -0.71
N THR A 33 3.94 -3.22 0.57
CA THR A 33 2.74 -2.50 1.04
C THR A 33 3.11 -1.12 1.58
N SER A 34 2.23 -0.16 1.36
CA SER A 34 2.29 1.18 1.93
C SER A 34 0.90 1.60 2.37
N VAL A 35 0.79 2.24 3.53
CA VAL A 35 -0.49 2.66 4.11
C VAL A 35 -0.45 4.15 4.41
N ALA A 36 -1.56 4.83 4.15
CA ALA A 36 -1.83 6.18 4.60
C ALA A 36 -3.25 6.24 5.17
N VAL A 37 -3.46 7.16 6.12
CA VAL A 37 -4.75 7.40 6.75
C VAL A 37 -5.17 8.82 6.43
N GLY A 38 -6.38 8.97 5.91
CA GLY A 38 -6.95 10.26 5.56
C GLY A 38 -7.59 10.97 6.74
N SER A 39 -8.17 12.14 6.45
CA SER A 39 -8.63 13.09 7.48
C SER A 39 -9.89 12.65 8.24
N ARG A 40 -10.64 11.68 7.72
CA ARG A 40 -11.84 11.08 8.33
C ARG A 40 -11.59 9.62 8.71
N GLU A 41 -10.33 9.28 8.98
CA GLU A 41 -9.88 7.93 9.37
C GLU A 41 -10.06 6.88 8.25
N GLU A 42 -10.28 7.32 7.01
CA GLU A 42 -10.24 6.44 5.84
C GLU A 42 -8.84 5.85 5.66
N VAL A 43 -8.76 4.55 5.51
CA VAL A 43 -7.50 3.83 5.29
C VAL A 43 -7.29 3.67 3.79
N HIS A 44 -6.06 3.93 3.36
CA HIS A 44 -5.61 3.83 1.99
C HIS A 44 -4.37 2.93 1.95
N VAL A 45 -4.42 1.87 1.17
CA VAL A 45 -3.32 0.90 1.05
C VAL A 45 -2.91 0.79 -0.41
N ALA A 46 -1.65 1.06 -0.71
CA ALA A 46 -1.05 0.75 -2.01
C ALA A 46 -0.18 -0.50 -1.87
N TYR A 47 -0.26 -1.39 -2.85
CA TYR A 47 0.43 -2.67 -2.79
C TYR A 47 0.75 -3.25 -4.16
N ALA A 48 1.80 -4.05 -4.23
CA ALA A 48 2.04 -4.91 -5.39
C ALA A 48 1.19 -6.18 -5.26
N PHE A 49 0.58 -6.58 -6.37
CA PHE A 49 -0.33 -7.71 -6.44
C PHE A 49 -0.05 -8.55 -7.67
N ARG A 50 -0.27 -9.86 -7.53
CA ARG A 50 -0.28 -10.82 -8.64
C ARG A 50 -1.31 -11.91 -8.37
N GLU A 51 -2.11 -12.24 -9.37
CA GLU A 51 -3.04 -13.37 -9.30
C GLU A 51 -2.29 -14.70 -9.13
N LEU A 52 -2.97 -15.70 -8.55
CA LEU A 52 -2.43 -17.05 -8.41
C LEU A 52 -2.39 -17.84 -9.73
N ALA A 53 -2.93 -17.29 -10.82
CA ALA A 53 -2.95 -17.95 -12.11
C ALA A 53 -1.54 -18.09 -12.70
N VAL A 54 -1.30 -19.22 -13.38
CA VAL A 54 -0.06 -19.44 -14.12
C VAL A 54 0.06 -18.37 -15.22
N GLY A 55 1.20 -17.68 -15.27
CA GLY A 55 1.45 -16.61 -16.23
C GLY A 55 0.87 -15.24 -15.82
N ALA A 56 0.30 -15.10 -14.62
CA ALA A 56 -0.06 -13.79 -14.09
C ALA A 56 1.18 -12.91 -13.90
N GLU A 57 1.02 -11.61 -14.07
CA GLU A 57 2.05 -10.60 -13.90
C GLU A 57 1.82 -9.81 -12.61
N TRP A 58 2.91 -9.27 -12.07
CA TRP A 58 2.84 -8.30 -11.00
C TRP A 58 2.34 -6.96 -11.53
N HIS A 59 1.51 -6.33 -10.71
CA HIS A 59 0.91 -5.05 -11.00
C HIS A 59 0.64 -4.30 -9.68
N HIS A 60 0.36 -3.00 -9.77
CA HIS A 60 0.17 -2.15 -8.60
C HIS A 60 -1.32 -1.90 -8.39
N ARG A 61 -1.77 -2.12 -7.16
CA ARG A 61 -3.15 -1.89 -6.72
C ARG A 61 -3.21 -0.88 -5.60
N TYR A 62 -4.39 -0.31 -5.45
CA TYR A 62 -4.77 0.61 -4.41
C TYR A 62 -6.10 0.13 -3.81
N ALA A 63 -6.19 0.10 -2.48
CA ALA A 63 -7.41 -0.24 -1.76
C ALA A 63 -7.78 0.85 -0.75
N THR A 64 -9.07 1.10 -0.58
CA THR A 64 -9.58 2.03 0.44
C THR A 64 -10.90 1.59 1.04
N ASN A 65 -11.11 1.93 2.31
CA ASN A 65 -12.38 1.73 3.02
C ASN A 65 -13.22 3.01 3.16
N ALA A 66 -12.88 4.09 2.43
CA ALA A 66 -13.55 5.40 2.54
C ALA A 66 -15.08 5.37 2.31
N ALA A 67 -15.60 4.33 1.67
CA ALA A 67 -17.03 4.11 1.43
C ALA A 67 -17.69 3.14 2.44
N GLY A 68 -17.01 2.79 3.53
CA GLY A 68 -17.48 1.85 4.55
C GLY A 68 -17.19 0.37 4.26
N THR A 69 -16.70 0.05 3.05
CA THR A 69 -16.18 -1.27 2.68
C THR A 69 -14.93 -1.10 1.83
N TRP A 70 -14.04 -2.10 1.85
CA TRP A 70 -12.86 -2.10 0.99
C TRP A 70 -13.26 -2.09 -0.49
N ARG A 71 -12.69 -1.13 -1.22
CA ARG A 71 -12.72 -1.03 -2.68
C ARG A 71 -11.31 -1.12 -3.19
N ILE A 72 -11.10 -1.91 -4.22
CA ILE A 72 -9.80 -2.14 -4.84
C ILE A 72 -9.83 -1.57 -6.26
N GLU A 73 -8.78 -0.85 -6.61
CA GLU A 73 -8.54 -0.26 -7.91
C GLU A 73 -7.13 -0.61 -8.38
N GLU A 74 -6.96 -0.71 -9.69
CA GLU A 74 -5.64 -0.91 -10.28
C GLU A 74 -5.00 0.46 -10.55
N VAL A 75 -3.78 0.60 -10.07
CA VAL A 75 -2.95 1.79 -10.34
C VAL A 75 -2.23 1.60 -11.68
N ASP A 76 -1.67 0.41 -11.90
CA ASP A 76 -0.97 0.05 -13.14
C ASP A 76 -1.05 -1.47 -13.32
N ARG A 77 -1.60 -1.95 -14.44
CA ARG A 77 -2.09 -3.33 -14.63
C ARG A 77 -1.06 -4.34 -15.12
N ALA A 78 0.09 -3.90 -15.62
CA ALA A 78 1.03 -4.79 -16.29
C ALA A 78 2.46 -4.26 -16.12
N THR A 79 3.05 -4.56 -14.96
CA THR A 79 4.39 -4.06 -14.65
C THR A 79 5.48 -5.07 -14.98
N SER A 80 5.35 -6.36 -14.61
CA SER A 80 6.37 -7.36 -14.97
C SER A 80 5.99 -8.78 -14.55
N PRO A 81 6.50 -9.84 -15.22
CA PRO A 81 6.52 -11.19 -14.66
C PRO A 81 7.42 -11.30 -13.40
N ASP A 82 8.41 -10.41 -13.25
CA ASP A 82 9.39 -10.44 -12.18
C ASP A 82 9.00 -9.54 -11.01
N TRP A 83 9.00 -10.11 -9.79
CA TRP A 83 8.71 -9.40 -8.54
C TRP A 83 9.61 -8.17 -8.32
N GLN A 84 10.84 -8.23 -8.84
CA GLN A 84 11.82 -7.15 -8.72
C GLN A 84 11.47 -5.89 -9.51
N ASP A 85 10.47 -5.91 -10.40
CA ASP A 85 10.05 -4.68 -11.07
C ASP A 85 8.79 -4.06 -10.43
N ALA A 86 8.20 -4.76 -9.46
CA ALA A 86 7.05 -4.31 -8.66
C ALA A 86 7.40 -4.16 -7.17
N HIS A 87 8.69 -4.25 -6.81
CA HIS A 87 9.13 -4.03 -5.45
C HIS A 87 9.25 -2.53 -5.18
N SER A 88 8.74 -2.07 -4.04
CA SER A 88 8.67 -0.66 -3.62
C SER A 88 7.49 0.12 -4.17
N ILE A 89 6.61 0.50 -3.24
CA ILE A 89 5.51 1.43 -3.46
C ILE A 89 5.43 2.38 -2.26
N ALA A 90 5.05 3.62 -2.52
CA ALA A 90 4.78 4.61 -1.50
C ALA A 90 3.42 5.25 -1.77
N ILE A 91 2.66 5.50 -0.72
CA ILE A 91 1.39 6.22 -0.77
C ILE A 91 1.41 7.44 0.16
N ALA A 92 0.82 8.54 -0.30
CA ALA A 92 0.56 9.72 0.51
C ALA A 92 -0.77 10.36 0.08
N LEU A 93 -1.39 11.11 0.97
CA LEU A 93 -2.57 11.92 0.66
C LEU A 93 -2.19 13.41 0.66
N ASP A 94 -2.75 14.18 -0.28
CA ASP A 94 -2.67 15.63 -0.24
C ASP A 94 -3.77 16.26 0.64
N ALA A 95 -3.77 17.59 0.72
CA ALA A 95 -4.74 18.34 1.53
C ALA A 95 -6.19 18.22 1.02
N ASP A 96 -6.40 17.85 -0.24
CA ASP A 96 -7.72 17.63 -0.84
C ASP A 96 -8.17 16.15 -0.71
N GLY A 97 -7.35 15.31 -0.08
CA GLY A 97 -7.59 13.87 0.03
C GLY A 97 -7.28 13.08 -1.24
N ARG A 98 -6.56 13.67 -2.21
CA ARG A 98 -6.10 12.91 -3.38
C ARG A 98 -4.98 11.97 -2.97
N VAL A 99 -5.08 10.75 -3.47
CA VAL A 99 -4.09 9.71 -3.25
C VAL A 99 -2.97 9.87 -4.27
N HIS A 100 -1.74 9.99 -3.79
CA HIS A 100 -0.51 9.95 -4.56
C HIS A 100 0.16 8.60 -4.35
N VAL A 101 0.50 7.91 -5.43
CA VAL A 101 1.21 6.63 -5.40
C VAL A 101 2.48 6.75 -6.23
N ALA A 102 3.63 6.44 -5.63
CA ALA A 102 4.90 6.34 -6.34
C ALA A 102 5.39 4.90 -6.31
N TYR A 103 5.81 4.36 -7.46
CA TYR A 103 6.14 2.95 -7.61
C TYR A 103 7.20 2.70 -8.69
N ILE A 104 7.92 1.59 -8.56
CA ILE A 104 8.85 1.14 -9.60
C ILE A 104 8.08 0.56 -10.79
N HIS A 105 8.52 0.89 -11.99
CA HIS A 105 8.05 0.35 -13.25
C HIS A 105 9.28 0.02 -14.13
N PRO A 106 9.18 -0.90 -15.10
CA PRO A 106 10.30 -1.20 -16.00
C PRO A 106 10.95 -0.01 -16.73
N ASP A 107 10.20 1.09 -16.92
CA ASP A 107 10.72 2.32 -17.54
C ASP A 107 11.23 3.37 -16.53
N GLY A 108 11.16 3.08 -15.23
CA GLY A 108 11.66 3.92 -14.14
C GLY A 108 10.67 4.12 -13.00
N LEU A 109 10.89 5.19 -12.22
CA LEU A 109 9.97 5.59 -11.15
C LEU A 109 8.74 6.26 -11.75
N ARG A 110 7.55 5.73 -11.45
CA ARG A 110 6.26 6.31 -11.85
C ARG A 110 5.53 6.92 -10.67
N HIS A 111 4.66 7.88 -11.00
CA HIS A 111 3.77 8.55 -10.06
C HIS A 111 2.36 8.56 -10.63
N ALA A 112 1.39 8.11 -9.82
CA ALA A 112 -0.03 8.13 -10.12
C ALA A 112 -0.76 8.99 -9.07
N VAL A 113 -1.83 9.65 -9.50
CA VAL A 113 -2.71 10.44 -8.63
C VAL A 113 -4.15 10.04 -8.88
N SER A 114 -4.92 9.82 -7.81
CA SER A 114 -6.36 9.60 -7.95
C SER A 114 -7.04 10.89 -8.44
N ASP A 115 -7.60 10.87 -9.65
CA ASP A 115 -8.42 11.98 -10.11
C ASP A 115 -9.72 12.04 -9.30
N LEU A 116 -10.00 13.17 -8.64
CA LEU A 116 -11.27 13.44 -7.93
C LEU A 116 -12.52 13.36 -8.84
N ALA A 117 -12.34 13.22 -10.16
CA ALA A 117 -13.42 13.05 -11.12
C ALA A 117 -12.90 12.52 -12.46
N ARG A 118 -12.85 11.20 -12.65
CA ARG A 118 -13.17 10.63 -13.96
C ARG A 118 -14.34 9.68 -13.82
N PRO A 119 -15.55 10.04 -14.28
CA PRO A 119 -16.56 9.03 -14.52
C PRO A 119 -15.92 8.02 -15.48
N LYS A 120 -15.96 6.73 -15.12
CA LYS A 120 -15.65 5.65 -16.05
C LYS A 120 -16.50 5.89 -17.30
N MET A 121 -15.88 6.33 -18.39
CA MET A 121 -16.59 6.42 -19.66
C MET A 121 -16.91 4.99 -20.07
N ALA A 122 -18.20 4.75 -20.26
CA ALA A 122 -18.76 3.53 -20.84
C ALA A 122 -18.35 3.38 -22.31
#